data_AF-A0A7R9LRP7-F1
#
_entry.id   AF-A0A7R9LRP7-F1
#
_cell.length_a   1.000
_cell.length_b   1.000
_cell.length_c   1.000
_cell.angle_alpha   90.00
_cell.angle_beta   90.00
_cell.angle_gamma   90.00
#
_symmetry.space_group_name_H-M   'P 1'
#
loop_
_entity.id
_entity.type
_entity.pdbx_description
1 polymer ?
#
loop_
_entity_poly.entity_id
_entity_poly.type
_entity_poly.pdbx_seq_one_letter_code
_entity_poly.pdbx_strand_id
1 'polypeptide(L)'
;VKKVKQAVNIIDSKRAHNVGILVKSLHLNMDDIENAVYNFDNSVVDSETLEQIFEVMATKEELELIQKHVTNNPDIPLAKAEEFLYNLSQIHEFADRVQSIVYELKFSDHLITIESRLNNFKILCQSLTTMATIKDLFVIILTLGNYMNGGNRDRGQADGFGLEILPKLRDVKGKQNNVSLLEYVVRTYIKNYCSQVLSVDEIRFPLPEPSDLERASAIVFDDIVADITALETEMHSCERKVDKVLKCAQNPQHVEPFESRMKAFIEKAKNQIREQTENVEECKQRFPETMDYFIYKPKSNKESDWPKEFFHHWIPFCRDFKDIFKREIQKTIKKNVEISKQKVKELKEKQQLEQQLAKKKITSGGL
;
A
#
# COMPACT_ATOMS: atom_id res chain seq x y z
N VAL A 1 65.05 -12.86 -13.63
CA VAL A 1 63.92 -12.85 -12.67
C VAL A 1 63.31 -11.45 -12.66
N LYS A 2 62.17 -11.22 -13.31
CA LYS A 2 61.45 -9.93 -13.15
C LYS A 2 60.97 -9.86 -11.70
N LYS A 3 61.52 -8.94 -10.89
CA LYS A 3 60.98 -8.64 -9.56
C LYS A 3 59.53 -8.20 -9.75
N VAL A 4 58.59 -8.93 -9.13
CA VAL A 4 57.19 -8.49 -9.02
C VAL A 4 57.22 -7.16 -8.27
N LYS A 5 56.91 -6.06 -8.95
CA LYS A 5 56.84 -4.72 -8.35
C LYS A 5 55.63 -4.71 -7.41
N GLN A 6 55.84 -4.31 -6.16
CA GLN A 6 54.80 -4.26 -5.14
C GLN A 6 53.78 -3.18 -5.50
N ALA A 7 52.49 -3.49 -5.35
CA ALA A 7 51.41 -2.55 -5.60
C ALA A 7 51.50 -1.34 -4.66
N VAL A 8 51.27 -0.14 -5.18
CA VAL A 8 51.37 1.10 -4.41
C VAL A 8 50.02 1.48 -3.79
N ASN A 9 50.06 1.95 -2.56
CA ASN A 9 48.92 2.62 -1.92
C ASN A 9 49.10 4.13 -2.07
N ILE A 10 48.09 4.82 -2.59
CA ILE A 10 48.17 6.26 -2.90
C ILE A 10 47.28 7.08 -1.98
N ILE A 11 46.07 6.58 -1.71
CA ILE A 11 45.08 7.27 -0.91
C ILE A 11 45.24 6.94 0.58
N ASP A 12 44.48 7.63 1.43
CA ASP A 12 44.48 7.39 2.87
C ASP A 12 44.22 5.91 3.18
N SER A 13 44.98 5.34 4.13
CA SER A 13 44.94 3.92 4.43
C SER A 13 43.59 3.44 4.96
N LYS A 14 42.87 4.29 5.72
CA LYS A 14 41.52 3.95 6.21
C LYS A 14 40.51 4.00 5.06
N ARG A 15 40.62 4.99 4.17
CA ARG A 15 39.79 5.06 2.96
C ARG A 15 40.03 3.87 2.04
N ALA A 16 41.28 3.53 1.73
CA ALA A 16 41.63 2.36 0.92
C ALA A 16 41.11 1.06 1.54
N HIS A 17 41.18 0.93 2.87
CA HIS A 17 40.64 -0.23 3.57
C HIS A 17 39.12 -0.35 3.41
N ASN A 18 38.37 0.74 3.59
CA ASN A 18 36.91 0.74 3.45
C ASN A 18 36.47 0.39 2.02
N VAL A 19 37.09 1.01 1.01
CA VAL A 19 36.84 0.67 -0.41
C VAL A 19 37.20 -0.78 -0.67
N GLY A 20 38.34 -1.25 -0.16
CA GLY A 20 38.78 -2.63 -0.31
C GLY A 20 37.87 -3.66 0.37
N ILE A 21 37.16 -3.31 1.44
CA ILE A 21 36.12 -4.16 2.04
C ILE A 21 34.94 -4.27 1.08
N LEU A 22 34.42 -3.14 0.58
CA LEU A 22 33.29 -3.14 -0.33
C LEU A 22 33.59 -3.96 -1.60
N VAL A 23 34.72 -3.69 -2.25
CA VAL A 23 35.14 -4.43 -3.46
C VAL A 23 35.18 -5.94 -3.21
N LYS A 24 35.64 -6.38 -2.03
CA LYS A 24 35.67 -7.80 -1.67
C LYS A 24 34.31 -8.38 -1.39
N SER A 25 33.39 -7.62 -0.80
CA SER A 25 32.04 -8.11 -0.47
C SER A 25 31.12 -8.17 -1.68
N LEU A 26 31.29 -7.27 -2.66
CA LEU A 26 30.44 -7.22 -3.85
C LEU A 26 30.66 -8.42 -4.79
N HIS A 27 31.88 -8.99 -4.83
CA HIS A 27 32.23 -10.07 -5.77
C HIS A 27 31.94 -9.75 -7.24
N LEU A 28 31.94 -8.46 -7.61
CA LEU A 28 31.72 -7.97 -8.97
C LEU A 28 33.03 -7.70 -9.70
N ASN A 29 33.02 -7.89 -11.02
CA ASN A 29 34.07 -7.39 -11.90
C ASN A 29 33.67 -6.05 -12.50
N MET A 30 34.63 -5.31 -13.05
CA MET A 30 34.36 -4.02 -13.70
C MET A 30 33.37 -4.14 -14.86
N ASP A 31 33.43 -5.24 -15.62
CA ASP A 31 32.52 -5.51 -16.74
C ASP A 31 31.05 -5.58 -16.29
N ASP A 32 30.78 -6.09 -15.09
CA ASP A 32 29.42 -6.15 -14.53
C ASP A 32 28.87 -4.75 -14.26
N ILE A 33 29.73 -3.86 -13.74
CA ILE A 33 29.39 -2.46 -13.44
C ILE A 33 29.22 -1.67 -14.74
N GLU A 34 30.10 -1.86 -15.72
CA GLU A 34 29.98 -1.24 -17.04
C GLU A 34 28.70 -1.68 -17.75
N ASN A 35 28.37 -2.97 -17.69
CA ASN A 35 27.14 -3.49 -18.27
C ASN A 35 25.89 -2.88 -17.62
N ALA A 36 25.88 -2.77 -16.28
CA ALA A 36 24.76 -2.13 -15.58
C ALA A 36 24.58 -0.67 -16.00
N VAL A 37 25.67 0.09 -16.12
CA VAL A 37 25.65 1.53 -16.37
C VAL A 37 25.44 1.89 -17.85
N TYR A 38 26.08 1.18 -18.77
CA TYR A 38 25.96 1.44 -20.21
C TYR A 38 24.76 0.74 -20.83
N ASN A 39 24.51 -0.53 -20.46
CA ASN A 39 23.43 -1.33 -21.05
C ASN A 39 22.14 -1.33 -20.23
N PHE A 40 22.11 -0.65 -19.08
CA PHE A 40 20.92 -0.58 -18.21
C PHE A 40 20.46 -1.98 -17.77
N ASP A 41 21.42 -2.86 -17.48
CA ASP A 41 21.20 -4.24 -17.05
C ASP A 41 21.46 -4.38 -15.56
N ASN A 42 20.38 -4.32 -14.78
CA ASN A 42 20.43 -4.37 -13.32
C ASN A 42 20.17 -5.79 -12.77
N SER A 43 20.40 -6.83 -13.57
CA SER A 43 20.18 -8.23 -13.17
C SER A 43 21.28 -8.79 -12.26
N VAL A 44 22.51 -8.28 -12.43
CA VAL A 44 23.69 -8.67 -11.64
C VAL A 44 24.02 -7.60 -10.60
N VAL A 45 23.89 -6.32 -10.96
CA VAL A 45 24.13 -5.18 -10.09
C VAL A 45 22.81 -4.48 -9.82
N ASP A 46 22.25 -4.68 -8.63
CA ASP A 46 20.98 -4.06 -8.23
C ASP A 46 21.14 -2.58 -7.84
N SER A 47 20.01 -1.90 -7.59
CA SER A 47 20.00 -0.47 -7.23
C SER A 47 20.76 -0.17 -5.94
N GLU A 48 20.65 -1.03 -4.92
CA GLU A 48 21.35 -0.86 -3.65
C GLU A 48 22.87 -0.98 -3.83
N THR A 49 23.31 -1.95 -4.63
CA THR A 49 24.72 -2.12 -4.97
C THR A 49 25.25 -0.95 -5.78
N LEU A 50 24.49 -0.46 -6.77
CA LEU A 50 24.86 0.75 -7.53
C LEU A 50 25.02 1.98 -6.63
N GLU A 51 24.16 2.15 -5.63
CA GLU A 51 24.28 3.22 -4.64
C GLU A 51 25.55 3.08 -3.78
N GLN A 52 25.83 1.88 -3.28
CA GLN A 52 27.06 1.61 -2.52
C GLN A 52 28.31 1.91 -3.35
N ILE A 53 28.32 1.54 -4.63
CA ILE A 53 29.43 1.86 -5.55
C ILE A 53 29.54 3.37 -5.76
N PHE A 54 28.41 4.07 -5.93
CA PHE A 54 28.37 5.52 -6.07
C PHE A 54 28.95 6.24 -4.84
N GLU A 55 28.62 5.80 -3.63
CA GLU A 55 29.12 6.39 -2.38
C GLU A 55 30.64 6.25 -2.18
N VAL A 56 31.25 5.20 -2.74
CA VAL A 56 32.69 4.99 -2.64
C VAL A 56 33.50 5.65 -3.75
N MET A 57 32.85 6.36 -4.68
CA MET A 57 33.57 7.11 -5.72
C MET A 57 34.72 7.93 -5.14
N ALA A 58 35.82 7.99 -5.89
CA ALA A 58 36.96 8.78 -5.50
C ALA A 58 36.63 10.27 -5.60
N THR A 59 37.14 11.02 -4.63
CA THR A 59 37.14 12.49 -4.67
C THR A 59 38.03 12.97 -5.82
N LYS A 60 37.88 14.25 -6.19
CA LYS A 60 38.69 14.83 -7.27
C LYS A 60 40.18 14.77 -6.94
N GLU A 61 40.52 15.09 -5.70
CA GLU A 61 41.89 15.09 -5.18
C GLU A 61 42.49 13.67 -5.19
N GLU A 62 41.72 12.66 -4.80
CA GLU A 62 42.15 11.26 -4.87
C GLU A 62 42.38 10.80 -6.31
N LEU A 63 41.46 11.14 -7.22
CA LEU A 63 41.59 10.80 -8.64
C LEU A 63 42.81 11.45 -9.28
N GLU A 64 43.10 12.72 -8.97
CA GLU A 64 44.29 13.42 -9.46
C GLU A 64 45.58 12.73 -9.02
N LEU A 65 45.66 12.30 -7.75
CA LEU A 65 46.81 11.56 -7.23
C LEU A 65 46.98 10.21 -7.94
N ILE A 66 45.89 9.47 -8.13
CA ILE A 66 45.89 8.17 -8.80
C ILE A 66 46.31 8.32 -10.28
N GLN A 67 45.72 9.27 -11.00
CA GLN A 67 46.05 9.57 -12.40
C GLN A 67 47.51 10.00 -12.58
N LYS A 68 48.02 10.83 -11.65
CA LYS A 68 49.43 11.24 -11.65
C LYS A 68 50.36 10.05 -11.49
N HIS A 69 50.01 9.08 -10.64
CA HIS A 69 50.79 7.85 -10.51
C HIS A 69 50.74 6.99 -11.76
N VAL A 70 49.54 6.74 -12.30
CA VAL A 70 49.34 5.94 -13.52
C VAL A 70 50.15 6.51 -14.70
N THR A 71 50.19 7.84 -14.81
CA THR A 71 50.93 8.54 -15.88
C THR A 71 52.45 8.50 -15.67
N ASN A 72 52.93 8.77 -14.45
CA ASN A 72 54.38 8.90 -14.18
C ASN A 72 55.06 7.55 -13.92
N ASN A 73 54.32 6.53 -13.49
CA ASN A 73 54.85 5.24 -13.06
C ASN A 73 54.04 4.05 -13.64
N PRO A 74 53.88 3.94 -14.97
CA PRO A 74 52.99 2.95 -15.60
C PRO A 74 53.37 1.50 -15.30
N ASP A 75 54.65 1.23 -14.99
CA ASP A 75 55.12 -0.12 -14.65
C ASP A 75 54.84 -0.52 -13.19
N ILE A 76 54.29 0.37 -12.35
CA ILE A 76 54.01 0.10 -10.93
C ILE A 76 52.49 -0.03 -10.76
N PRO A 77 51.98 -1.24 -10.47
CA PRO A 77 50.54 -1.45 -10.36
C PRO A 77 49.95 -0.71 -9.16
N LEU A 78 48.70 -0.28 -9.30
CA LEU A 78 47.88 0.23 -8.20
C LEU A 78 47.49 -0.90 -7.26
N ALA A 79 47.29 -0.59 -5.99
CA ALA A 79 46.58 -1.50 -5.10
C ALA A 79 45.10 -1.59 -5.49
N LYS A 80 44.43 -2.69 -5.10
CA LYS A 80 43.09 -3.05 -5.60
C LYS A 80 42.02 -1.97 -5.37
N ALA A 81 42.11 -1.22 -4.26
CA ALA A 81 41.15 -0.17 -3.97
C ALA A 81 41.33 1.02 -4.94
N GLU A 82 42.55 1.48 -5.12
CA GLU A 82 42.90 2.54 -6.06
C GLU A 82 42.65 2.13 -7.52
N GLU A 83 42.93 0.88 -7.87
CA GLU A 83 42.60 0.30 -9.17
C GLU A 83 41.10 0.35 -9.44
N PHE A 84 40.27 -0.06 -8.47
CA PHE A 84 38.81 0.01 -8.58
C PHE A 84 38.32 1.45 -8.77
N LEU A 85 38.80 2.38 -7.94
CA LEU A 85 38.44 3.80 -8.05
C LEU A 85 38.87 4.42 -9.39
N TYR A 86 40.06 4.06 -9.86
CA TYR A 86 40.56 4.48 -11.16
C TYR A 86 39.67 3.95 -12.28
N ASN A 87 39.37 2.65 -12.28
CA ASN A 87 38.55 2.01 -13.30
C ASN A 87 37.12 2.59 -13.34
N LEU A 88 36.50 2.84 -12.18
CA LEU A 88 35.22 3.55 -12.11
C LEU A 88 35.28 4.94 -12.77
N SER A 89 36.38 5.68 -12.59
CA SER A 89 36.55 7.01 -13.20
C SER A 89 36.68 6.98 -14.72
N GLN A 90 36.98 5.81 -15.31
CA GLN A 90 37.03 5.64 -16.76
C GLN A 90 35.63 5.45 -17.37
N ILE A 91 34.60 5.20 -16.55
CA ILE A 91 33.22 5.12 -17.02
C ILE A 91 32.67 6.54 -17.21
N HIS A 92 32.31 6.89 -18.45
CA HIS A 92 31.89 8.24 -18.82
C HIS A 92 30.57 8.64 -18.15
N GLU A 93 30.61 9.75 -17.41
CA GLU A 93 29.49 10.28 -16.63
C GLU A 93 28.87 9.24 -15.67
N PHE A 94 29.72 8.37 -15.10
CA PHE A 94 29.30 7.30 -14.17
C PHE A 94 28.31 7.79 -13.10
N ALA A 95 28.64 8.88 -12.41
CA ALA A 95 27.82 9.45 -11.35
C ALA A 95 26.39 9.77 -11.81
N ASP A 96 26.26 10.48 -12.93
CA ASP A 96 24.95 10.92 -13.43
C ASP A 96 24.14 9.74 -13.99
N ARG A 97 24.80 8.76 -14.62
CA ARG A 97 24.15 7.53 -15.10
C ARG A 97 23.60 6.70 -13.94
N VAL A 98 24.44 6.42 -12.94
CA VAL A 98 24.04 5.63 -11.77
C VAL A 98 22.89 6.30 -11.04
N GLN A 99 23.00 7.59 -10.74
CA GLN A 99 21.91 8.31 -10.06
C GLN A 99 20.62 8.33 -10.87
N SER A 100 20.69 8.37 -12.21
CA SER A 100 19.52 8.32 -13.08
C SER A 100 18.86 6.93 -13.10
N ILE A 101 19.67 5.87 -13.19
CA ILE A 101 19.21 4.47 -13.14
C ILE A 101 18.56 4.18 -11.79
N VAL A 102 19.25 4.50 -10.69
CA VAL A 102 18.74 4.28 -9.33
C VAL A 102 17.42 5.02 -9.11
N TYR A 103 17.32 6.26 -9.58
CA TYR A 103 16.08 7.02 -9.48
C TYR A 103 14.93 6.36 -10.26
N GLU A 104 15.18 5.90 -11.49
CA GLU A 104 14.18 5.17 -12.29
C GLU A 104 13.66 3.92 -11.58
N LEU A 105 14.57 3.13 -11.01
CA LEU A 105 14.23 1.90 -10.30
C LEU A 105 13.40 2.15 -9.03
N LYS A 106 13.64 3.26 -8.32
CA LYS A 106 12.96 3.58 -7.04
C LYS A 106 11.68 4.40 -7.21
N PHE A 107 11.53 5.11 -8.32
CA PHE A 107 10.42 6.04 -8.54
C PHE A 107 9.05 5.37 -8.38
N SER A 108 8.89 4.16 -8.94
CA SER A 108 7.61 3.44 -8.91
C SER A 108 7.16 3.10 -7.49
N ASP A 109 8.08 2.71 -6.60
CA ASP A 109 7.76 2.32 -5.22
C ASP A 109 7.26 3.52 -4.39
N HIS A 110 7.89 4.67 -4.56
CA HIS A 110 7.46 5.91 -3.90
C HIS A 110 6.08 6.35 -4.41
N LEU A 111 5.87 6.32 -5.73
CA LEU A 111 4.61 6.74 -6.33
C LEU A 111 3.43 5.83 -5.94
N ILE A 112 3.61 4.51 -5.96
CA ILE A 112 2.58 3.52 -5.58
C ILE A 112 2.11 3.75 -4.14
N THR A 113 3.02 4.16 -3.25
CA THR A 113 2.68 4.46 -1.85
C THR A 113 1.73 5.66 -1.75
N ILE A 114 1.98 6.73 -2.52
CA ILE A 114 1.11 7.91 -2.60
C ILE A 114 -0.23 7.54 -3.21
N GLU A 115 -0.20 6.86 -4.36
CA GLU A 115 -1.40 6.46 -5.10
C GLU A 115 -2.32 5.59 -4.24
N SER A 116 -1.78 4.59 -3.54
CA SER A 116 -2.54 3.68 -2.68
C SER A 116 -3.23 4.41 -1.54
N ARG A 117 -2.57 5.41 -0.92
CA ARG A 117 -3.17 6.25 0.13
C ARG A 117 -4.36 7.04 -0.40
N LEU A 118 -4.17 7.74 -1.52
CA LEU A 118 -5.21 8.56 -2.15
C LEU A 118 -6.39 7.70 -2.65
N ASN A 119 -6.13 6.61 -3.37
CA ASN A 119 -7.17 5.74 -3.90
C ASN A 119 -7.98 5.06 -2.79
N ASN A 120 -7.34 4.57 -1.72
CA ASN A 120 -8.06 4.05 -0.56
C ASN A 120 -8.99 5.12 0.03
N PHE A 121 -8.49 6.34 0.22
CA PHE A 121 -9.27 7.44 0.76
C PHE A 121 -10.48 7.80 -0.11
N LYS A 122 -10.31 7.88 -1.44
CA LYS A 122 -11.42 8.10 -2.39
C LYS A 122 -12.47 7.01 -2.30
N ILE A 123 -12.03 5.75 -2.35
CA ILE A 123 -12.91 4.58 -2.29
C ILE A 123 -13.70 4.59 -0.97
N LEU A 124 -13.07 4.95 0.15
CA LEU A 124 -13.75 5.04 1.43
C LEU A 124 -14.78 6.17 1.47
N CYS A 125 -14.42 7.36 1.01
CA CYS A 125 -15.36 8.49 0.92
C CYS A 125 -16.60 8.11 0.08
N GLN A 126 -16.37 7.49 -1.08
CA GLN A 126 -17.45 7.00 -1.94
C GLN A 126 -18.25 5.87 -1.27
N SER A 127 -17.58 4.91 -0.63
CA SER A 127 -18.23 3.77 0.02
C SER A 127 -19.13 4.24 1.16
N LEU A 128 -18.67 5.19 1.97
CA LEU A 128 -19.46 5.74 3.08
C LEU A 128 -20.76 6.40 2.60
N THR A 129 -20.74 7.09 1.47
CA THR A 129 -21.91 7.81 0.94
C THR A 129 -22.83 6.93 0.07
N THR A 130 -22.31 5.85 -0.51
CA THR A 130 -23.05 5.03 -1.49
C THR A 130 -23.45 3.65 -1.01
N MET A 131 -22.77 3.06 -0.01
CA MET A 131 -23.09 1.70 0.46
C MET A 131 -24.49 1.63 1.08
N ALA A 132 -25.37 0.85 0.45
CA ALA A 132 -26.73 0.60 0.95
C ALA A 132 -26.72 -0.03 2.35
N THR A 133 -25.75 -0.91 2.63
CA THR A 133 -25.63 -1.60 3.93
C THR A 133 -25.37 -0.65 5.09
N ILE A 134 -24.69 0.49 4.86
CA ILE A 134 -24.52 1.54 5.88
C ILE A 134 -25.87 2.19 6.19
N LYS A 135 -26.67 2.47 5.15
CA LYS A 135 -28.03 3.03 5.31
C LYS A 135 -28.93 2.06 6.08
N ASP A 136 -28.91 0.77 5.74
CA ASP A 136 -29.65 -0.27 6.45
C ASP A 136 -29.29 -0.32 7.95
N LEU A 137 -27.98 -0.25 8.26
CA LEU A 137 -27.51 -0.20 9.64
C LEU A 137 -27.96 1.07 10.36
N PHE A 138 -27.91 2.21 9.69
CA PHE A 138 -28.34 3.49 10.27
C PHE A 138 -29.85 3.50 10.54
N VAL A 139 -30.66 2.89 9.68
CA VAL A 139 -32.11 2.71 9.92
C VAL A 139 -32.35 1.86 11.17
N ILE A 140 -31.61 0.75 11.34
CA ILE A 140 -31.73 -0.07 12.55
C ILE A 140 -31.36 0.76 13.79
N ILE A 141 -30.23 1.47 13.75
CA ILE A 141 -29.76 2.29 14.88
C ILE A 141 -30.77 3.40 15.21
N LEU A 142 -31.27 4.12 14.21
CA LEU A 142 -32.26 5.20 14.39
C LEU A 142 -33.57 4.66 14.97
N THR A 143 -34.06 3.54 14.43
CA THR A 143 -35.31 2.91 14.90
C THR A 143 -35.20 2.50 16.37
N LEU A 144 -34.09 1.85 16.74
CA LEU A 144 -33.87 1.43 18.12
C LEU A 144 -33.67 2.63 19.05
N GLY A 145 -32.93 3.65 18.59
CA GLY A 145 -32.74 4.90 19.32
C GLY A 145 -34.06 5.61 19.62
N ASN A 146 -34.90 5.80 18.61
CA ASN A 146 -36.22 6.43 18.76
C ASN A 146 -37.13 5.62 19.70
N TYR A 147 -37.14 4.29 19.57
CA TYR A 147 -37.92 3.43 20.46
C TYR A 147 -37.45 3.53 21.92
N MET A 148 -36.14 3.42 22.17
CA MET A 148 -35.57 3.46 23.52
C MET A 148 -35.72 4.83 24.20
N ASN A 149 -35.74 5.91 23.42
CA ASN A 149 -35.90 7.28 23.92
C ASN A 149 -37.36 7.77 23.81
N GLY A 150 -38.33 6.88 23.58
CA GLY A 150 -39.74 7.23 23.49
C GLY A 150 -40.22 8.01 24.71
N GLY A 151 -40.92 9.12 24.47
CA GLY A 151 -41.34 10.07 25.51
C GLY A 151 -40.37 11.23 25.79
N ASN A 152 -39.13 11.16 25.28
CA ASN A 152 -38.22 12.31 25.24
C ASN A 152 -38.41 13.07 23.91
N ARG A 153 -38.90 14.32 23.98
CA ARG A 153 -39.19 15.13 22.77
C ARG A 153 -37.95 15.41 21.92
N ASP A 154 -36.77 15.47 22.52
CA ASP A 154 -35.52 15.82 21.82
C ASP A 154 -34.77 14.59 21.29
N ARG A 155 -35.14 13.36 21.70
CA ARG A 155 -34.38 12.13 21.39
C ARG A 155 -35.22 10.96 20.89
N GLY A 156 -36.52 10.93 21.17
CA GLY A 156 -37.41 9.81 20.84
C GLY A 156 -38.11 9.92 19.49
N GLN A 157 -37.92 11.03 18.76
CA GLN A 157 -38.53 11.33 17.46
C GLN A 157 -37.49 12.02 16.54
N ALA A 158 -36.26 11.50 16.53
CA ALA A 158 -35.19 12.06 15.72
C ALA A 158 -35.28 11.59 14.27
N ASP A 159 -34.93 12.47 13.33
CA ASP A 159 -34.80 12.15 11.89
C ASP A 159 -33.41 11.59 11.54
N GLY A 160 -32.45 11.72 12.47
CA GLY A 160 -31.07 11.27 12.31
C GLY A 160 -30.30 11.39 13.62
N PHE A 161 -29.02 11.03 13.58
CA PHE A 161 -28.12 11.12 14.73
C PHE A 161 -26.71 11.53 14.26
N GLY A 162 -25.96 12.20 15.14
CA GLY A 162 -24.56 12.51 14.88
C GLY A 162 -23.66 11.28 14.96
N LEU A 163 -22.55 11.28 14.21
CA LEU A 163 -21.61 10.15 14.15
C LEU A 163 -20.96 9.82 15.50
N GLU A 164 -20.94 10.75 16.45
CA GLU A 164 -20.40 10.56 17.79
C GLU A 164 -21.13 9.50 18.62
N ILE A 165 -22.32 9.05 18.18
CA ILE A 165 -23.04 7.96 18.84
C ILE A 165 -22.47 6.58 18.48
N LEU A 166 -21.87 6.43 17.28
CA LEU A 166 -21.44 5.13 16.74
C LEU A 166 -20.55 4.34 17.73
N PRO A 167 -19.45 4.92 18.27
CA PRO A 167 -18.64 4.21 19.25
C PRO A 167 -19.37 3.92 20.58
N LYS A 168 -20.36 4.73 20.95
CA LYS A 168 -21.08 4.63 22.24
C LYS A 168 -22.08 3.47 22.27
N LEU A 169 -22.45 2.92 21.11
CA LEU A 169 -23.40 1.80 21.02
C LEU A 169 -22.92 0.54 21.77
N ARG A 170 -21.61 0.36 21.91
CA ARG A 170 -21.02 -0.74 22.69
C ARG A 170 -21.24 -0.58 24.20
N ASP A 171 -21.37 0.65 24.68
CA ASP A 171 -21.42 0.96 26.11
C ASP A 171 -22.85 0.96 26.66
N VAL A 172 -23.85 1.09 25.80
CA VAL A 172 -25.26 0.97 26.17
C VAL A 172 -25.63 -0.50 26.31
N LYS A 173 -25.99 -0.95 27.52
CA LYS A 173 -26.26 -2.38 27.80
C LYS A 173 -27.68 -2.64 28.29
N GLY A 174 -28.22 -3.78 27.89
CA GLY A 174 -29.50 -4.28 28.39
C GLY A 174 -29.43 -4.75 29.85
N LYS A 175 -30.58 -4.75 30.53
CA LYS A 175 -30.69 -5.20 31.93
C LYS A 175 -30.43 -6.70 32.12
N GLN A 176 -30.63 -7.51 31.08
CA GLN A 176 -30.45 -8.96 31.12
C GLN A 176 -29.29 -9.39 30.21
N ASN A 177 -28.43 -10.25 30.71
CA ASN A 177 -27.30 -10.89 30.00
C ASN A 177 -26.19 -9.95 29.48
N ASN A 178 -26.15 -8.68 29.91
CA ASN A 178 -25.09 -7.72 29.60
C ASN A 178 -24.85 -7.49 28.09
N VAL A 179 -25.86 -7.77 27.25
CA VAL A 179 -25.79 -7.59 25.80
C VAL A 179 -25.79 -6.10 25.48
N SER A 180 -24.83 -5.64 24.68
CA SER A 180 -24.76 -4.23 24.27
C SER A 180 -25.77 -3.91 23.16
N LEU A 181 -26.11 -2.63 23.00
CA LEU A 181 -26.94 -2.16 21.91
C LEU A 181 -26.28 -2.46 20.57
N LEU A 182 -24.95 -2.33 20.46
CA LEU A 182 -24.20 -2.73 19.27
C LEU A 182 -24.38 -4.21 18.93
N GLU A 183 -24.31 -5.10 19.92
CA GLU A 183 -24.56 -6.53 19.71
C GLU A 183 -25.98 -6.79 19.22
N TYR A 184 -26.95 -6.06 19.76
CA TYR A 184 -28.33 -6.16 19.32
C TYR A 184 -28.53 -5.66 17.87
N VAL A 185 -27.89 -4.55 17.50
CA VAL A 185 -27.87 -4.02 16.12
C VAL A 185 -27.29 -5.06 15.16
N VAL A 186 -26.12 -5.64 15.47
CA VAL A 186 -25.48 -6.67 14.63
C VAL A 186 -26.40 -7.88 14.46
N ARG A 187 -27.00 -8.37 15.54
CA ARG A 187 -27.94 -9.51 15.47
C ARG A 187 -29.18 -9.19 14.62
N THR A 188 -29.69 -7.97 14.74
CA THR A 188 -30.84 -7.50 13.97
C THR A 188 -30.51 -7.41 12.48
N TYR A 189 -29.33 -6.87 12.15
CA TYR A 189 -28.83 -6.83 10.77
C TYR A 189 -28.71 -8.25 10.20
N ILE A 190 -28.03 -9.16 10.91
CA ILE A 190 -27.88 -10.55 10.46
C ILE A 190 -29.24 -11.24 10.26
N LYS A 191 -30.19 -11.01 11.17
CA LYS A 191 -31.54 -11.58 11.06
C LYS A 191 -32.28 -11.07 9.83
N ASN A 192 -32.14 -9.79 9.49
CA ASN A 192 -32.89 -9.18 8.39
C ASN A 192 -32.24 -9.47 7.03
N TYR A 193 -30.91 -9.44 6.95
CA TYR A 193 -30.18 -9.45 5.67
C TYR A 193 -29.35 -10.72 5.43
N CYS A 194 -29.09 -11.53 6.46
CA CYS A 194 -28.22 -12.71 6.37
C CYS A 194 -28.86 -13.96 7.00
N SER A 195 -30.19 -14.05 7.10
CA SER A 195 -30.85 -15.13 7.84
C SER A 195 -30.71 -16.51 7.19
N GLN A 196 -30.49 -16.58 5.87
CA GLN A 196 -30.47 -17.83 5.10
C GLN A 196 -29.07 -18.29 4.68
N VAL A 197 -28.03 -17.58 5.09
CA VAL A 197 -26.64 -17.87 4.70
C VAL A 197 -26.21 -19.27 5.17
N LEU A 198 -25.50 -20.00 4.31
CA LEU A 198 -25.03 -21.37 4.58
C LEU A 198 -23.51 -21.48 4.65
N SER A 199 -22.78 -20.51 4.11
CA SER A 199 -21.32 -20.45 4.15
C SER A 199 -20.84 -19.04 4.46
N VAL A 200 -19.56 -18.92 4.87
CA VAL A 200 -18.94 -17.61 5.12
C VAL A 200 -18.63 -16.90 3.80
N ASP A 201 -18.37 -17.65 2.73
CA ASP A 201 -18.02 -17.11 1.41
C ASP A 201 -19.18 -16.36 0.73
N GLU A 202 -20.42 -16.67 1.13
CA GLU A 202 -21.64 -15.95 0.71
C GLU A 202 -21.76 -14.55 1.35
N ILE A 203 -20.88 -14.19 2.29
CA ILE A 203 -21.08 -13.05 3.19
C ILE A 203 -20.01 -12.00 2.99
N ARG A 204 -20.46 -10.82 2.57
CA ARG A 204 -19.65 -9.62 2.58
C ARG A 204 -19.84 -8.86 3.89
N PHE A 205 -18.73 -8.36 4.44
CA PHE A 205 -18.77 -7.46 5.59
C PHE A 205 -19.53 -6.16 5.21
N PRO A 206 -20.54 -5.71 6.00
CA PRO A 206 -21.46 -4.65 5.58
C PRO A 206 -20.96 -3.23 5.83
N LEU A 207 -19.74 -3.06 6.32
CA LEU A 207 -19.11 -1.77 6.62
C LEU A 207 -17.73 -1.71 5.95
N PRO A 208 -17.13 -0.52 5.83
CA PRO A 208 -15.74 -0.41 5.43
C PRO A 208 -14.79 -1.12 6.40
N GLU A 209 -13.68 -1.61 5.87
CA GLU A 209 -12.68 -2.33 6.65
C GLU A 209 -12.00 -1.40 7.68
N PRO A 210 -11.84 -1.82 8.95
CA PRO A 210 -11.24 -0.97 9.99
C PRO A 210 -9.82 -0.48 9.64
N SER A 211 -9.01 -1.34 9.02
CA SER A 211 -7.65 -0.99 8.56
C SER A 211 -7.65 0.10 7.48
N ASP A 212 -8.70 0.13 6.66
CA ASP A 212 -8.81 1.12 5.59
C ASP A 212 -9.15 2.48 6.20
N LEU A 213 -10.08 2.50 7.17
CA LEU A 213 -10.43 3.69 7.94
C LEU A 213 -9.24 4.23 8.75
N GLU A 214 -8.42 3.36 9.34
CA GLU A 214 -7.19 3.76 10.04
C GLU A 214 -6.19 4.43 9.10
N ARG A 215 -5.97 3.88 7.90
CA ARG A 215 -5.11 4.49 6.87
C ARG A 215 -5.65 5.83 6.40
N ALA A 216 -6.96 5.97 6.21
CA ALA A 216 -7.60 7.22 5.81
C ALA A 216 -7.54 8.29 6.91
N SER A 217 -7.66 7.88 8.17
CA SER A 217 -7.52 8.75 9.35
C SER A 217 -6.12 9.35 9.49
N ALA A 218 -5.10 8.67 8.97
CA ALA A 218 -3.72 9.13 8.98
C ALA A 218 -3.35 10.05 7.79
N ILE A 219 -4.28 10.37 6.90
CA ILE A 219 -4.00 11.28 5.79
C ILE A 219 -3.90 12.71 6.29
N VAL A 220 -2.76 13.31 5.98
CA VAL A 220 -2.52 14.75 6.02
C VAL A 220 -2.22 15.17 4.59
N PHE A 221 -3.09 15.96 3.98
CA PHE A 221 -2.97 16.30 2.56
C PHE A 221 -1.71 17.11 2.25
N ASP A 222 -1.30 18.00 3.15
CA ASP A 222 -0.09 18.80 2.99
C ASP A 222 1.17 17.93 2.93
N ASP A 223 1.23 16.86 3.73
CA ASP A 223 2.33 15.89 3.69
C ASP A 223 2.36 15.17 2.34
N ILE A 224 1.19 14.77 1.80
CA ILE A 224 1.11 14.13 0.47
C ILE A 224 1.54 15.10 -0.63
N VAL A 225 1.14 16.37 -0.56
CA VAL A 225 1.56 17.40 -1.53
C VAL A 225 3.07 17.61 -1.44
N ALA A 226 3.65 17.61 -0.23
CA ALA A 226 5.09 17.69 -0.03
C ALA A 226 5.82 16.48 -0.63
N ASP A 227 5.29 15.26 -0.43
CA ASP A 227 5.83 14.02 -1.01
C ASP A 227 5.84 14.08 -2.55
N ILE A 228 4.73 14.52 -3.17
CA ILE A 228 4.62 14.69 -4.64
C ILE A 228 5.60 15.76 -5.13
N THR A 229 5.72 16.88 -4.42
CA THR A 229 6.64 17.97 -4.77
C THR A 229 8.11 17.53 -4.70
N ALA A 230 8.44 16.69 -3.71
CA ALA A 230 9.77 16.10 -3.59
C ALA A 230 10.08 15.19 -4.79
N LEU A 231 9.13 14.32 -5.16
CA LEU A 231 9.26 13.47 -6.37
C LEU A 231 9.42 14.30 -7.65
N GLU A 232 8.67 15.39 -7.81
CA GLU A 232 8.80 16.29 -8.96
C GLU A 232 10.18 16.96 -9.00
N THR A 233 10.69 17.39 -7.85
CA THR A 233 12.02 17.99 -7.73
C THR A 233 13.13 16.98 -8.08
N GLU A 234 13.03 15.75 -7.59
CA GLU A 234 13.96 14.66 -7.90
C GLU A 234 13.89 14.27 -9.38
N MET A 235 12.69 14.19 -9.96
CA MET A 235 12.47 13.93 -11.38
C MET A 235 13.16 14.98 -12.26
N HIS A 236 12.97 16.27 -11.97
CA HIS A 236 13.68 17.34 -12.69
C HIS A 236 15.20 17.30 -12.49
N SER A 237 15.66 16.86 -11.31
CA SER A 237 17.09 16.63 -11.11
C SER A 237 17.60 15.48 -11.97
N CYS A 238 16.84 14.40 -12.12
CA CYS A 238 17.19 13.28 -12.99
C CYS A 238 17.21 13.71 -14.46
N GLU A 239 16.21 14.48 -14.91
CA GLU A 239 16.14 15.03 -16.27
C GLU A 239 17.39 15.85 -16.62
N ARG A 240 17.83 16.74 -15.72
CA ARG A 240 19.08 17.51 -15.91
C ARG A 240 20.33 16.63 -16.01
N LYS A 241 20.39 15.53 -15.24
CA LYS A 241 21.51 14.58 -15.28
C LYS A 241 21.53 13.82 -16.60
N VAL A 242 20.37 13.32 -17.03
CA VAL A 242 20.21 12.67 -18.34
C VAL A 242 20.65 13.60 -19.46
N ASP A 243 20.19 14.84 -19.47
CA ASP A 243 20.62 15.85 -20.45
C ASP A 243 22.14 16.07 -20.45
N LYS A 244 22.77 16.08 -19.27
CA LYS A 244 24.22 16.20 -19.14
C LYS A 244 24.92 14.98 -19.72
N VAL A 245 24.48 13.76 -19.40
CA VAL A 245 25.04 12.52 -19.96
C VAL A 245 24.98 12.55 -21.49
N LEU A 246 23.84 12.92 -22.07
CA LEU A 246 23.65 12.95 -23.52
C LEU A 246 24.51 14.02 -24.21
N LYS A 247 24.70 15.18 -23.58
CA LYS A 247 25.58 16.25 -24.12
C LYS A 247 27.07 15.91 -24.02
N CYS A 248 27.47 15.21 -22.97
CA CYS A 248 28.86 14.85 -22.69
C CYS A 248 29.29 13.51 -23.31
N ALA A 249 28.35 12.77 -23.92
CA ALA A 249 28.64 11.46 -24.52
C ALA A 249 29.65 11.59 -25.67
N GLN A 250 30.85 11.02 -25.45
CA GLN A 250 31.93 11.02 -26.45
C GLN A 250 31.83 9.84 -27.42
N ASN A 251 31.27 8.71 -26.97
CA ASN A 251 31.07 7.51 -27.78
C ASN A 251 29.57 7.29 -28.06
N PRO A 252 29.13 7.32 -29.34
CA PRO A 252 27.75 7.02 -29.72
C PRO A 252 27.26 5.65 -29.26
N GLN A 253 28.15 4.66 -29.12
CA GLN A 253 27.79 3.32 -28.64
C GLN A 253 27.40 3.28 -27.16
N HIS A 254 27.77 4.29 -26.37
CA HIS A 254 27.44 4.37 -24.94
C HIS A 254 26.18 5.21 -24.67
N VAL A 255 25.49 5.66 -25.72
CA VAL A 255 24.29 6.49 -25.62
C VAL A 255 23.04 5.63 -25.45
N GLU A 256 22.91 4.59 -26.26
CA GLU A 256 21.82 3.62 -26.16
C GLU A 256 22.27 2.39 -25.37
N PRO A 257 21.39 1.75 -24.58
CA PRO A 257 19.94 2.01 -24.40
C PRO A 257 19.58 3.13 -23.40
N PHE A 258 20.56 3.82 -22.80
CA PHE A 258 20.31 4.80 -21.74
C PHE A 258 19.39 5.95 -22.19
N GLU A 259 19.63 6.54 -23.36
CA GLU A 259 18.82 7.64 -23.89
C GLU A 259 17.35 7.27 -24.04
N SER A 260 17.06 6.20 -24.78
CA SER A 260 15.68 5.79 -25.05
C SER A 260 14.93 5.42 -23.77
N ARG A 261 15.58 4.68 -22.86
CA ARG A 261 14.97 4.30 -21.57
C ARG A 261 14.70 5.49 -20.67
N MET A 262 15.70 6.35 -20.46
CA MET A 262 15.54 7.47 -19.55
C MET A 262 14.56 8.52 -20.07
N LYS A 263 14.52 8.80 -21.38
CA LYS A 263 13.52 9.70 -21.97
C LYS A 263 12.11 9.14 -21.81
N ALA A 264 11.90 7.86 -22.12
CA ALA A 264 10.61 7.22 -21.93
C ALA A 264 10.17 7.22 -20.45
N PHE A 265 11.11 6.95 -19.53
CA PHE A 265 10.86 7.03 -18.10
C PHE A 265 10.49 8.44 -17.65
N ILE A 266 11.24 9.47 -18.02
CA ILE A 266 10.97 10.86 -17.59
C ILE A 266 9.58 11.32 -18.05
N GLU A 267 9.21 11.03 -19.30
CA GLU A 267 7.88 11.38 -19.80
C GLU A 267 6.77 10.62 -19.07
N LYS A 268 6.99 9.34 -18.76
CA LYS A 268 6.08 8.56 -17.92
C LYS A 268 5.97 9.16 -16.51
N ALA A 269 7.09 9.47 -15.87
CA ALA A 269 7.15 10.03 -14.53
C ALA A 269 6.42 11.38 -14.43
N LYS A 270 6.62 12.29 -15.40
CA LYS A 270 5.90 13.57 -15.49
C LYS A 270 4.38 13.36 -15.53
N ASN A 271 3.91 12.44 -16.38
CA ASN A 271 2.48 12.16 -16.48
C ASN A 271 1.94 11.58 -15.18
N GLN A 272 2.65 10.63 -14.57
CA GLN A 272 2.24 9.99 -13.33
C GLN A 272 2.24 10.96 -12.13
N ILE A 273 3.22 11.85 -12.03
CA ILE A 273 3.24 12.92 -11.01
C ILE A 273 2.03 13.83 -11.20
N ARG A 274 1.76 14.28 -12.43
CA ARG A 274 0.58 15.11 -12.74
C ARG A 274 -0.72 14.41 -12.34
N GLU A 275 -0.87 13.13 -12.67
CA GLU A 275 -2.03 12.33 -12.27
C GLU A 275 -2.20 12.28 -10.74
N GLN A 276 -1.12 12.10 -9.97
CA GLN A 276 -1.22 12.10 -8.50
C GLN A 276 -1.49 13.50 -7.92
N THR A 277 -0.99 14.56 -8.57
CA THR A 277 -1.35 15.95 -8.22
C THR A 277 -2.85 16.21 -8.43
N GLU A 278 -3.41 15.75 -9.54
CA GLU A 278 -4.87 15.84 -9.77
C GLU A 278 -5.65 14.98 -8.77
N ASN A 279 -5.14 13.78 -8.46
CA ASN A 279 -5.75 12.85 -7.52
C ASN A 279 -5.85 13.42 -6.09
N VAL A 280 -4.81 14.13 -5.61
CA VAL A 280 -4.85 14.75 -4.27
C VAL A 280 -5.88 15.87 -4.22
N GLU A 281 -6.02 16.68 -5.27
CA GLU A 281 -7.05 17.72 -5.34
C GLU A 281 -8.47 17.12 -5.41
N GLU A 282 -8.66 16.04 -6.15
CA GLU A 282 -9.91 15.28 -6.18
C GLU A 282 -10.29 14.72 -4.79
N CYS A 283 -9.29 14.31 -3.98
CA CYS A 283 -9.51 13.88 -2.60
C CYS A 283 -9.91 15.04 -1.69
N LYS A 284 -9.23 16.18 -1.79
CA LYS A 284 -9.51 17.40 -1.02
C LYS A 284 -10.91 17.93 -1.28
N GLN A 285 -11.43 17.81 -2.50
CA GLN A 285 -12.78 18.24 -2.86
C GLN A 285 -13.86 17.27 -2.36
N ARG A 286 -13.65 15.96 -2.52
CA ARG A 286 -14.63 14.93 -2.15
C ARG A 286 -14.79 14.73 -0.63
N PHE A 287 -13.77 15.03 0.16
CA PHE A 287 -13.85 14.84 1.60
C PHE A 287 -14.86 15.78 2.29
N PRO A 288 -14.87 17.10 2.02
CA PRO A 288 -15.94 18.00 2.43
C PRO A 288 -17.33 17.50 2.04
N GLU A 289 -17.53 17.06 0.79
CA GLU A 289 -18.83 16.51 0.35
C GLU A 289 -19.25 15.28 1.17
N THR A 290 -18.28 14.45 1.56
CA THR A 290 -18.51 13.29 2.42
C THR A 290 -18.92 13.73 3.84
N MET A 291 -18.27 14.76 4.39
CA MET A 291 -18.67 15.31 5.70
C MET A 291 -20.06 15.93 5.64
N ASP A 292 -20.38 16.68 4.58
CA ASP A 292 -21.68 17.30 4.36
C ASP A 292 -22.79 16.25 4.24
N TYR A 293 -22.52 15.13 3.57
CA TYR A 293 -23.46 14.01 3.48
C TYR A 293 -23.86 13.47 4.87
N PHE A 294 -22.94 13.44 5.83
CA PHE A 294 -23.23 13.05 7.21
C PHE A 294 -23.59 14.22 8.14
N ILE A 295 -23.71 15.44 7.60
CA ILE A 295 -23.94 16.68 8.35
C ILE A 295 -22.89 16.82 9.48
N TYR A 296 -21.67 16.34 9.21
CA TYR A 296 -20.60 16.33 10.18
C TYR A 296 -19.90 17.69 10.23
N LYS A 297 -19.73 18.22 11.44
CA LYS A 297 -18.99 19.47 11.68
C LYS A 297 -17.72 19.15 12.47
N PRO A 298 -16.53 19.31 11.88
CA PRO A 298 -15.28 19.12 12.61
C PRO A 298 -15.17 20.15 13.74
N LYS A 299 -14.53 19.75 14.85
CA LYS A 299 -14.24 20.62 15.99
C LYS A 299 -12.90 21.32 15.81
N SER A 300 -11.95 20.71 15.10
CA SER A 300 -10.67 21.35 14.81
C SER A 300 -10.85 22.47 13.79
N ASN A 301 -10.23 23.62 14.07
CA ASN A 301 -10.11 24.71 13.10
C ASN A 301 -9.02 24.45 12.04
N LYS A 302 -8.26 23.35 12.18
CA LYS A 302 -7.23 22.95 11.22
C LYS A 302 -7.79 21.87 10.30
N GLU A 303 -7.87 22.16 9.02
CA GLU A 303 -8.40 21.23 8.01
C GLU A 303 -7.61 19.92 7.94
N SER A 304 -6.31 19.96 8.22
CA SER A 304 -5.44 18.79 8.28
C SER A 304 -5.82 17.78 9.37
N ASP A 305 -6.56 18.19 10.41
CA ASP A 305 -7.04 17.29 11.45
C ASP A 305 -8.39 16.63 11.11
N TRP A 306 -9.11 17.14 10.09
CA TRP A 306 -10.49 16.72 9.81
C TRP A 306 -10.63 15.24 9.43
N PRO A 307 -9.76 14.65 8.58
CA PRO A 307 -9.80 13.20 8.32
C PRO A 307 -9.73 12.39 9.60
N LYS A 308 -8.75 12.71 10.46
CA LYS A 308 -8.55 12.03 11.73
C LYS A 308 -9.77 12.13 12.64
N GLU A 309 -10.33 13.32 12.78
CA GLU A 309 -11.49 13.58 13.63
C GLU A 309 -12.73 12.83 13.13
N PHE A 310 -13.00 12.89 11.83
CA PHE A 310 -14.13 12.24 11.19
C PHE A 310 -14.05 10.70 11.32
N PHE A 311 -12.92 10.10 10.93
CA PHE A 311 -12.74 8.65 10.96
C PHE A 311 -12.62 8.09 12.38
N HIS A 312 -12.28 8.90 13.39
CA HIS A 312 -12.25 8.49 14.79
C HIS A 312 -13.59 7.91 15.28
N HIS A 313 -14.72 8.35 14.74
CA HIS A 313 -16.04 7.80 15.08
C HIS A 313 -16.28 6.42 14.43
N TRP A 314 -15.79 6.23 13.21
CA TRP A 314 -15.99 5.02 12.42
C TRP A 314 -15.11 3.86 12.86
N ILE A 315 -13.82 4.11 13.12
CA ILE A 315 -12.82 3.07 13.42
C ILE A 315 -13.25 2.13 14.56
N PRO A 316 -13.54 2.62 15.79
CA PRO A 316 -13.96 1.75 16.89
C PRO A 316 -15.29 1.03 16.56
N PHE A 317 -16.25 1.73 15.96
CA PHE A 317 -17.54 1.16 15.60
C PHE A 317 -17.39 0.01 14.59
N CYS A 318 -16.67 0.21 13.48
CA CYS A 318 -16.45 -0.82 12.46
C CYS A 318 -15.65 -1.99 13.01
N ARG A 319 -14.64 -1.75 13.86
CA ARG A 319 -13.86 -2.81 14.52
C ARG A 319 -14.74 -3.67 15.44
N ASP A 320 -15.45 -3.04 16.37
CA ASP A 320 -16.33 -3.75 17.30
C ASP A 320 -17.45 -4.48 16.56
N PHE A 321 -18.04 -3.83 15.55
CA PHE A 321 -19.05 -4.44 14.68
C PHE A 321 -18.48 -5.66 13.96
N LYS A 322 -17.27 -5.58 13.39
CA LYS A 322 -16.62 -6.70 12.68
C LYS A 322 -16.41 -7.91 13.58
N ASP A 323 -15.94 -7.69 14.80
CA ASP A 323 -15.70 -8.76 15.76
C ASP A 323 -16.99 -9.45 16.19
N ILE A 324 -18.03 -8.67 16.49
CA ILE A 324 -19.36 -9.20 16.83
C ILE A 324 -19.98 -9.90 15.62
N PHE A 325 -19.93 -9.29 14.44
CA PHE A 325 -20.52 -9.81 13.20
C PHE A 325 -19.92 -11.18 12.84
N LYS A 326 -18.58 -11.31 12.87
CA LYS A 326 -17.90 -12.59 12.64
C LYS A 326 -18.39 -13.68 13.61
N ARG A 327 -18.53 -13.35 14.90
CA ARG A 327 -19.00 -14.30 15.91
C ARG A 327 -20.46 -14.70 15.70
N GLU A 328 -21.35 -13.73 15.47
CA GLU A 328 -22.78 -13.98 15.36
C GLU A 328 -23.14 -14.64 14.02
N ILE A 329 -22.44 -14.31 12.93
CA ILE A 329 -22.70 -14.92 11.63
C ILE A 329 -22.28 -16.39 11.59
N GLN A 330 -21.17 -16.74 12.23
CA GLN A 330 -20.76 -18.14 12.40
C GLN A 330 -21.80 -18.95 13.18
N LYS A 331 -22.45 -18.36 14.20
CA LYS A 331 -23.55 -19.02 14.93
C LYS A 331 -24.76 -19.24 14.02
N THR A 332 -25.13 -18.25 13.22
CA THR A 332 -26.23 -18.34 12.26
C THR A 332 -25.97 -19.43 11.22
N ILE A 333 -24.78 -19.47 10.61
CA ILE A 333 -24.39 -20.51 9.66
C ILE A 333 -24.49 -21.90 10.28
N LYS A 334 -23.90 -22.11 11.47
CA LYS A 334 -23.96 -23.41 12.17
C LYS A 334 -25.40 -23.86 12.38
N LYS A 335 -26.28 -22.94 12.82
CA LYS A 335 -27.70 -23.21 13.00
C LYS A 335 -28.40 -23.56 11.67
N ASN A 336 -28.13 -22.80 10.61
CA ASN A 336 -28.75 -23.01 9.30
C ASN A 336 -28.32 -24.34 8.67
N VAL A 337 -27.04 -24.69 8.77
CA VAL A 337 -26.51 -25.98 8.31
C VAL A 337 -27.19 -27.14 9.06
N GLU A 338 -27.37 -27.02 10.38
CA GLU A 338 -28.05 -28.05 11.17
C GLU A 338 -29.54 -28.20 10.76
N ILE A 339 -30.23 -27.08 10.58
CA ILE A 339 -31.61 -27.07 10.07
C ILE A 339 -31.69 -27.73 8.69
N SER A 340 -30.75 -27.42 7.79
CA SER A 340 -30.70 -28.01 6.45
C SER A 340 -30.43 -29.51 6.48
N LYS A 341 -29.51 -29.97 7.34
CA LYS A 341 -29.25 -31.41 7.55
C LYS A 341 -30.49 -32.14 8.06
N GLN A 342 -31.18 -31.55 9.03
CA GLN A 342 -32.40 -32.13 9.59
C GLN A 342 -33.51 -32.24 8.54
N LYS A 343 -33.72 -31.20 7.73
CA LYS A 343 -34.67 -31.23 6.61
C LYS A 343 -34.33 -32.31 5.58
N VAL A 344 -33.05 -32.47 5.22
CA VAL A 344 -32.62 -33.52 4.29
C VAL A 344 -32.88 -34.92 4.87
N LYS A 345 -32.66 -35.11 6.18
CA LYS A 345 -32.94 -36.37 6.86
C LYS A 345 -34.44 -36.69 6.84
N GLU A 346 -35.29 -35.74 7.20
CA GLU A 346 -36.76 -35.89 7.18
C GLU A 346 -37.29 -36.20 5.77
N LEU A 347 -36.74 -35.55 4.73
CA LEU A 347 -37.10 -35.83 3.34
C LEU A 347 -36.71 -37.26 2.91
N LYS A 348 -35.52 -37.74 3.31
CA LYS A 348 -35.09 -39.12 3.03
C LYS A 348 -35.96 -40.15 3.73
N GLU A 349 -36.31 -39.92 5.00
CA GLU A 349 -37.21 -40.80 5.77
C GLU A 349 -38.60 -40.85 5.14
N LYS A 350 -39.14 -39.70 4.72
CA LYS A 350 -40.43 -39.62 4.01
C LYS A 350 -40.40 -40.38 2.68
N GLN A 351 -39.36 -40.20 1.87
CA GLN A 351 -39.21 -40.93 0.59
C GLN A 351 -39.09 -42.44 0.80
N GLN A 352 -38.36 -42.89 1.81
CA GLN A 352 -38.25 -44.31 2.14
C GLN A 352 -39.62 -44.90 2.54
N LEU A 353 -40.40 -44.17 3.34
CA LEU A 353 -41.73 -44.60 3.74
C LEU A 353 -42.69 -44.68 2.55
N GLU A 354 -42.68 -43.69 1.66
CA GLU A 354 -43.46 -43.68 0.42
C GLU A 354 -43.10 -44.85 -0.50
N GLN A 355 -41.80 -45.15 -0.67
CA GLN A 355 -41.33 -46.30 -1.43
C GLN A 355 -41.78 -47.63 -0.81
N GLN A 356 -41.75 -47.76 0.53
CA GLN A 356 -42.25 -48.95 1.21
C GLN A 356 -43.76 -49.13 1.02
N LEU A 357 -44.55 -48.06 1.11
CA LEU A 357 -45.99 -48.09 0.88
C LEU A 357 -46.34 -48.42 -0.57
N ALA A 358 -45.61 -47.87 -1.55
CA ALA A 358 -45.77 -48.19 -2.96
C ALA A 358 -45.48 -49.67 -3.25
N LYS A 359 -44.39 -50.21 -2.69
CA LYS A 359 -44.06 -51.64 -2.80
C LYS A 359 -45.16 -52.54 -2.22
N LYS A 360 -45.71 -52.20 -1.05
CA LYS A 360 -46.83 -52.95 -0.44
C LYS A 360 -48.10 -52.97 -1.29
N LYS A 361 -48.41 -51.87 -1.99
CA LYS A 361 -49.57 -51.78 -2.91
C LYS A 361 -49.39 -52.66 -4.15
N ILE A 362 -48.18 -52.72 -4.71
CA ILE A 362 -47.88 -53.57 -5.87
C ILE A 362 -48.00 -55.06 -5.52
N THR A 363 -47.55 -55.47 -4.33
CA THR A 363 -47.66 -56.87 -3.88
C THR A 363 -49.07 -57.30 -3.46
N SER A 364 -50.01 -56.37 -3.26
CA SER A 364 -51.40 -56.67 -2.85
C SER A 364 -52.43 -56.53 -3.98
N GLY A 365 -52.06 -55.93 -5.11
CA GLY A 365 -52.91 -55.79 -6.30
C GLY A 365 -52.66 -56.82 -7.41
N GLY A 366 -51.77 -57.79 -7.18
CA GLY A 366 -51.53 -58.93 -8.07
C GLY A 366 -52.20 -60.20 -7.53
N LEU A 367 -53.52 -60.29 -7.66
CA LEU A 367 -54.35 -61.50 -7.50
C LEU A 367 -55.49 -61.44 -8.51
#